data_AF-A0A7C2L160-F1
#
_entry.id   AF-A0A7C2L160-F1
#
_cell.length_a   1.000
_cell.length_b   1.000
_cell.length_c   1.000
_cell.angle_alpha   90.00
_cell.angle_beta   90.00
_cell.angle_gamma   90.00
#
_symmetry.space_group_name_H-M   'P 1'
#
loop_
_entity.id
_entity.type
_entity.pdbx_description
1 polymer ?
#
loop_
_entity_poly.entity_id
_entity_poly.type
_entity_poly.pdbx_seq_one_letter_code
_entity_poly.pdbx_strand_id
1 'polypeptide(L)'
;MESKFYVLVAIALSLSILSLVGAVLFYQLTIYQSEMGRQISAIEAKITGLEEELARIRADLRMLRANLSQQVQQVVIIQQNITSPEVVYEKVKESVVMIKARVVIETVFGRRYASSQGSGFVYDAAGYIVTNYHVVEDAIEVEVFFP
;
A
#
# COMPACT_ATOMS: atom_id res chain seq x y z
N MET A 1 -89.65 3.33 43.18
CA MET A 1 -88.78 2.15 42.97
C MET A 1 -88.15 2.18 41.58
N GLU A 2 -88.94 2.55 40.56
CA GLU A 2 -88.53 2.83 39.18
C GLU A 2 -87.25 3.69 39.01
N SER A 3 -87.14 4.87 39.65
CA SER A 3 -86.01 5.80 39.42
C SER A 3 -84.63 5.23 39.77
N LYS A 4 -84.53 4.41 40.83
CA LYS A 4 -83.27 3.78 41.24
C LYS A 4 -82.82 2.69 40.25
N PHE A 5 -83.77 2.06 39.57
CA PHE A 5 -83.50 1.04 38.55
C PHE A 5 -82.89 1.67 37.29
N TYR A 6 -83.44 2.77 36.80
CA TYR A 6 -82.87 3.50 35.64
C TYR A 6 -81.44 4.00 35.89
N VAL A 7 -81.14 4.46 37.11
CA VAL A 7 -79.78 4.89 37.49
C VAL A 7 -78.78 3.72 37.45
N LEU A 8 -79.17 2.55 37.97
CA LEU A 8 -78.32 1.34 37.93
C LEU A 8 -78.06 0.88 36.49
N VAL A 9 -79.09 0.90 35.64
CA VAL A 9 -78.96 0.55 34.22
C VAL A 9 -78.04 1.52 33.48
N ALA A 10 -78.16 2.82 33.76
CA ALA A 10 -77.29 3.84 33.15
C ALA A 10 -75.81 3.67 33.56
N ILE A 11 -75.54 3.31 34.82
CA ILE A 11 -74.18 3.04 35.31
C ILE A 11 -73.61 1.75 34.67
N ALA A 12 -74.43 0.70 34.55
CA ALA A 12 -74.00 -0.54 33.90
C ALA A 12 -73.67 -0.32 32.41
N LEU A 13 -74.49 0.46 31.71
CA LEU A 13 -74.25 0.83 30.31
C LEU A 13 -72.98 1.67 30.16
N SER A 14 -72.74 2.66 31.02
CA SER A 14 -71.53 3.48 30.94
C SER A 14 -70.26 2.68 31.23
N LEU A 15 -70.30 1.74 32.19
CA LEU A 15 -69.20 0.81 32.45
C LEU A 15 -68.95 -0.15 31.29
N SER A 16 -70.00 -0.65 30.63
CA SER A 16 -69.88 -1.51 29.46
C SER A 16 -69.22 -0.77 28.29
N ILE A 17 -69.62 0.48 28.03
CA ILE A 17 -69.01 1.32 26.99
C ILE A 17 -67.55 1.60 27.32
N LEU A 18 -67.23 1.93 28.57
CA LEU A 18 -65.86 2.19 29.01
C LEU A 18 -64.97 0.95 28.83
N SER A 19 -65.48 -0.24 29.17
CA SER A 19 -64.79 -1.51 28.96
C SER A 19 -64.55 -1.81 27.49
N LEU A 20 -65.54 -1.54 26.62
CA LEU A 20 -65.41 -1.73 25.18
C LEU A 20 -64.35 -0.80 24.58
N VAL A 21 -64.35 0.48 24.96
CA VAL A 21 -63.33 1.45 24.53
C VAL A 21 -61.94 1.02 24.99
N GLY A 22 -61.81 0.55 26.24
CA GLY A 22 -60.56 0.02 26.77
C GLY A 22 -60.05 -1.18 25.97
N ALA A 23 -60.94 -2.11 25.60
CA ALA A 23 -60.57 -3.28 24.79
C ALA A 23 -60.11 -2.89 23.37
N VAL A 24 -60.77 -1.92 22.73
CA VAL A 24 -60.38 -1.43 21.41
C VAL A 24 -59.01 -0.75 21.45
N LEU A 25 -58.77 0.11 22.44
CA LEU A 25 -57.46 0.76 22.64
C LEU A 25 -56.35 -0.26 22.92
N PHE A 26 -56.64 -1.28 23.72
CA PHE A 26 -55.69 -2.36 24.01
C PHE A 26 -55.34 -3.18 22.74
N TYR A 27 -56.34 -3.48 21.91
CA TYR A 27 -56.13 -4.15 20.62
C TYR A 27 -55.29 -3.31 19.67
N GLN A 28 -55.59 -2.01 19.55
CA GLN A 28 -54.79 -1.10 18.72
C GLN A 28 -53.35 -1.02 19.21
N LEU A 29 -53.13 -0.88 20.52
CA LEU A 29 -51.79 -0.81 21.11
C LEU A 29 -50.97 -2.08 20.85
N THR A 30 -51.62 -3.24 20.91
CA THR A 30 -50.97 -4.53 20.63
C THR A 30 -50.56 -4.66 19.16
N ILE A 31 -51.39 -4.18 18.23
CA ILE A 31 -51.06 -4.16 16.80
C ILE A 31 -49.89 -3.21 16.52
N TYR A 32 -49.88 -2.01 17.09
CA TYR A 32 -48.77 -1.06 16.91
C TYR A 32 -47.44 -1.61 17.46
N GLN A 33 -47.45 -2.28 18.61
CA GLN A 33 -46.27 -2.94 19.18
C GLN A 33 -45.72 -4.05 18.28
N SER A 34 -46.61 -4.80 17.61
CA SER A 34 -46.20 -5.91 16.74
C SER A 34 -45.40 -5.44 15.51
N GLU A 35 -45.80 -4.33 14.88
CA GLU A 35 -45.11 -3.79 13.71
C GLU A 35 -43.75 -3.20 14.08
N MET A 36 -43.68 -2.46 15.19
CA MET A 36 -42.42 -1.95 15.73
C MET A 36 -41.46 -3.08 16.10
N GLY A 37 -41.95 -4.16 16.71
CA GLY A 37 -41.15 -5.34 17.03
C GLY A 37 -40.51 -5.99 15.80
N ARG A 38 -41.26 -6.10 14.70
CA ARG A 38 -40.72 -6.64 13.42
C ARG A 38 -39.61 -5.76 12.85
N GLN A 39 -39.78 -4.44 12.89
CA GLN A 39 -38.75 -3.51 12.43
C GLN A 39 -37.48 -3.59 13.28
N ILE A 40 -37.63 -3.68 14.61
CA ILE A 40 -36.50 -3.86 15.53
C ILE A 40 -35.75 -5.16 15.21
N SER A 41 -36.45 -6.28 15.08
CA SER A 41 -35.81 -7.57 14.73
C SER A 41 -35.12 -7.53 13.35
N ALA A 42 -35.70 -6.82 12.37
CA ALA A 42 -35.07 -6.66 11.06
C ALA A 42 -33.81 -5.77 11.14
N ILE A 43 -33.81 -4.75 11.99
CA ILE A 43 -32.64 -3.90 12.25
C ILE A 43 -31.56 -4.69 12.97
N GLU A 44 -31.91 -5.47 13.99
CA GLU A 44 -30.97 -6.35 14.71
C GLU A 44 -30.31 -7.34 13.74
N ALA A 45 -31.09 -8.01 12.88
CA ALA A 45 -30.56 -8.92 11.87
C ALA A 45 -29.59 -8.22 10.90
N LYS A 46 -29.90 -6.99 10.49
CA LYS A 46 -28.99 -6.18 9.66
C LYS A 46 -27.70 -5.81 10.39
N ILE A 47 -27.79 -5.44 11.67
CA ILE A 47 -26.61 -5.12 12.49
C ILE A 47 -25.71 -6.35 12.61
N THR A 48 -26.27 -7.52 12.94
CA THR A 48 -25.49 -8.77 13.02
C THR A 48 -24.83 -9.11 11.68
N GLY A 49 -25.53 -8.92 10.56
CA GLY A 49 -24.96 -9.13 9.23
C GLY A 49 -23.79 -8.19 8.92
N LEU A 50 -23.91 -6.91 9.26
CA LEU A 50 -22.83 -5.93 9.09
C LEU A 50 -21.62 -6.23 9.99
N GLU A 51 -21.86 -6.68 11.22
CA GLU A 51 -20.80 -7.10 12.13
C GLU A 51 -20.02 -8.31 11.57
N GLU A 52 -20.72 -9.27 10.96
CA GLU A 52 -20.10 -10.40 10.29
C GLU A 52 -19.28 -9.96 9.06
N GLU A 53 -19.81 -9.07 8.24
CA GLU A 53 -19.11 -8.51 7.07
C GLU A 53 -17.82 -7.77 7.49
N LEU A 54 -17.89 -6.95 8.54
CA LEU A 54 -16.71 -6.28 9.11
C LEU A 54 -15.68 -7.26 9.65
N ALA A 55 -16.11 -8.38 10.26
CA ALA A 55 -15.20 -9.42 10.73
C ALA A 55 -14.47 -10.09 9.56
N ARG A 56 -15.18 -10.39 8.47
CA ARG A 56 -14.59 -10.96 7.24
C ARG A 56 -13.58 -10.01 6.60
N ILE A 57 -13.94 -8.74 6.40
CA ILE A 57 -13.04 -7.73 5.83
C ILE A 57 -11.77 -7.58 6.68
N ARG A 58 -11.90 -7.56 8.01
CA ARG A 58 -10.72 -7.51 8.90
C ARG A 58 -9.83 -8.74 8.74
N ALA A 59 -10.38 -9.93 8.54
CA ALA A 59 -9.60 -11.14 8.30
C ALA A 59 -8.87 -11.08 6.95
N ASP A 60 -9.55 -10.65 5.89
CA ASP A 60 -8.96 -10.49 4.55
C ASP A 60 -7.82 -9.46 4.56
N LEU A 61 -8.01 -8.32 5.24
CA LEU A 61 -6.95 -7.31 5.40
C LEU A 61 -5.73 -7.87 6.15
N ARG A 62 -5.93 -8.72 7.16
CA ARG A 62 -4.81 -9.39 7.85
C ARG A 62 -4.06 -10.33 6.91
N MET A 63 -4.78 -11.11 6.10
CA MET A 63 -4.18 -12.01 5.10
C MET A 63 -3.40 -11.22 4.05
N LEU A 64 -3.99 -10.16 3.50
CA LEU A 64 -3.35 -9.32 2.49
C LEU A 64 -2.08 -8.67 3.05
N ARG A 65 -2.14 -8.15 4.29
CA ARG A 65 -0.96 -7.60 4.98
C ARG A 65 0.14 -8.65 5.20
N ALA A 66 -0.23 -9.88 5.58
CA ALA A 66 0.73 -10.97 5.74
C ALA A 66 1.43 -11.31 4.41
N ASN A 67 0.68 -11.43 3.32
CA ASN A 67 1.22 -11.67 1.98
C ASN A 67 2.15 -10.53 1.53
N LEU A 68 1.74 -9.27 1.70
CA LEU A 68 2.56 -8.11 1.37
C LEU A 68 3.85 -8.06 2.20
N SER A 69 3.77 -8.36 3.50
CA SER A 69 4.96 -8.39 4.37
C SER A 69 5.99 -9.42 3.89
N GLN A 70 5.53 -10.61 3.47
CA GLN A 70 6.42 -11.64 2.93
C GLN A 70 7.06 -11.20 1.60
N GLN A 71 6.29 -10.55 0.74
CA GLN A 71 6.77 -10.08 -0.57
C GLN A 71 7.76 -8.90 -0.46
N VAL A 72 7.54 -7.96 0.47
CA VAL A 72 8.45 -6.83 0.73
C VAL A 72 9.80 -7.31 1.27
N GLN A 73 9.82 -8.34 2.13
CA GLN A 73 11.07 -8.89 2.66
C GLN A 73 11.96 -9.48 1.56
N GLN A 74 11.36 -10.12 0.54
CA GLN A 74 12.08 -10.75 -0.56
C GLN A 74 12.69 -9.72 -1.54
N VAL A 75 12.00 -8.60 -1.80
CA VAL A 75 12.51 -7.54 -2.70
C VAL A 75 13.67 -6.76 -2.06
N VAL A 76 13.63 -6.50 -0.75
CA VAL A 76 14.70 -5.79 -0.03
C VAL A 76 16.01 -6.58 -0.03
N ILE A 77 15.97 -7.90 0.15
CA ILE A 77 17.17 -8.75 0.20
C ILE A 77 17.86 -8.82 -1.17
N ILE A 78 17.09 -8.94 -2.26
CA ILE A 78 17.67 -8.98 -3.62
C ILE A 78 18.28 -7.62 -3.95
N GLN A 79 17.58 -6.53 -3.65
CA GLN A 79 18.04 -5.18 -4.00
C GLN A 79 19.28 -4.77 -3.20
N GLN A 80 19.36 -5.07 -1.89
CA GLN A 80 20.57 -4.82 -1.08
C GLN A 80 21.82 -5.51 -1.65
N ASN A 81 21.68 -6.71 -2.21
CA ASN A 81 22.81 -7.46 -2.76
C ASN A 81 23.34 -6.90 -4.09
N ILE A 82 22.59 -6.04 -4.79
CA ILE A 82 23.03 -5.35 -6.03
C ILE A 82 23.16 -3.83 -5.88
N THR A 83 22.64 -3.23 -4.81
CA THR A 83 22.84 -1.80 -4.48
C THR A 83 23.95 -1.58 -3.45
N SER A 84 24.48 -2.63 -2.82
CA SER A 84 25.71 -2.53 -2.03
C SER A 84 26.88 -2.13 -2.95
N PRO A 85 27.52 -0.96 -2.73
CA PRO A 85 28.67 -0.53 -3.50
C PRO A 85 29.80 -1.55 -3.53
N GLU A 86 29.93 -2.34 -2.46
CA GLU A 86 30.92 -3.41 -2.32
C GLU A 86 30.72 -4.53 -3.35
N VAL A 87 29.47 -4.97 -3.58
CA VAL A 87 29.19 -6.05 -4.56
C VAL A 87 29.43 -5.56 -5.98
N VAL A 88 29.05 -4.32 -6.28
CA VAL A 88 29.31 -3.71 -7.60
C VAL A 88 30.82 -3.60 -7.80
N TYR A 89 31.55 -3.07 -6.81
CA TYR A 89 33.00 -2.95 -6.85
C TYR A 89 33.68 -4.30 -7.09
N GLU A 90 33.36 -5.32 -6.29
CA GLU A 90 33.96 -6.65 -6.43
C GLU A 90 33.71 -7.29 -7.80
N LYS A 91 32.56 -7.01 -8.42
CA LYS A 91 32.23 -7.54 -9.75
C LYS A 91 32.93 -6.82 -10.90
N VAL A 92 33.22 -5.52 -10.76
CA VAL A 92 33.69 -4.70 -11.89
C VAL A 92 35.15 -4.26 -11.76
N LYS A 93 35.77 -4.36 -10.58
CA LYS A 93 37.12 -3.84 -10.31
C LYS A 93 38.15 -4.35 -11.32
N GLU A 94 38.10 -5.63 -11.68
CA GLU A 94 39.02 -6.27 -12.63
C GLU A 94 38.84 -5.80 -14.09
N SER A 95 37.72 -5.14 -14.41
CA SER A 95 37.44 -4.61 -15.74
C SER A 95 37.78 -3.12 -15.88
N VAL A 96 38.13 -2.43 -14.80
CA VAL A 96 38.49 -1.01 -14.80
C VAL A 96 40.01 -0.88 -14.85
N VAL A 97 40.50 -0.02 -15.75
CA VAL A 97 41.94 0.17 -15.99
C VAL A 97 42.35 1.62 -15.77
N MET A 98 43.61 1.82 -15.40
CA MET A 98 44.25 3.14 -15.43
C MET A 98 44.91 3.35 -16.79
N ILE A 99 44.71 4.52 -17.38
CA ILE A 99 45.28 4.89 -18.68
C ILE A 99 46.21 6.07 -18.48
N LYS A 100 47.44 5.94 -18.99
CA LYS A 100 48.40 7.04 -19.09
C LYS A 100 48.77 7.26 -20.54
N ALA A 101 48.60 8.48 -21.02
CA ALA A 101 48.96 8.87 -22.37
C ALA A 101 50.08 9.89 -22.34
N ARG A 102 51.08 9.73 -23.21
CA ARG A 102 52.06 10.78 -23.50
C ARG A 102 51.53 11.57 -24.69
N VAL A 103 51.33 12.87 -24.50
CA VAL A 103 50.74 13.77 -25.50
C VAL A 103 51.74 14.82 -25.93
N VAL A 104 51.59 15.33 -27.16
CA VAL A 104 52.40 16.43 -27.67
C VAL A 104 51.55 17.69 -27.69
N ILE A 105 51.97 18.71 -26.95
CA ILE A 105 51.30 20.01 -26.92
C ILE A 105 52.09 21.03 -27.74
N GLU A 106 51.39 21.83 -28.54
CA GLU A 106 51.97 22.97 -29.24
C GLU A 106 51.94 24.21 -28.33
N THR A 107 53.11 24.77 -28.08
CA THR A 107 53.28 26.01 -27.30
C THR A 107 53.90 27.09 -28.18
N VAL A 108 53.84 28.35 -27.72
CA VAL A 108 54.47 29.50 -28.41
C VAL A 108 55.99 29.29 -28.61
N PHE A 109 56.61 28.39 -27.85
CA PHE A 109 58.03 28.03 -27.94
C PHE A 109 58.28 26.68 -28.63
N GLY A 110 57.31 26.13 -29.36
CA GLY A 110 57.40 24.86 -30.08
C GLY A 110 56.67 23.70 -29.39
N ARG A 111 56.93 22.47 -29.87
CA ARG A 111 56.31 21.24 -29.36
C ARG A 111 56.93 20.80 -28.04
N ARG A 112 56.08 20.49 -27.05
CA ARG A 112 56.50 19.91 -25.76
C ARG A 112 55.76 18.60 -25.50
N TYR A 113 56.42 17.70 -24.76
CA TYR A 113 55.77 16.50 -24.25
C TYR A 113 55.05 16.80 -22.94
N ALA A 114 53.83 16.32 -22.83
CA ALA A 114 53.03 16.33 -21.62
C ALA A 114 52.45 14.93 -21.38
N SER A 115 51.81 14.74 -20.22
CA SER A 115 51.13 13.50 -19.86
C SER A 115 49.66 13.76 -19.58
N SER A 116 48.79 12.93 -20.14
CA SER A 116 47.37 12.84 -19.78
C SER A 116 47.12 11.54 -19.03
N GLN A 117 46.20 11.56 -18.07
CA GLN A 117 45.86 10.41 -17.24
C GLN A 117 44.35 10.33 -17.06
N GLY A 118 43.82 9.11 -17.12
CA GLY A 118 42.41 8.85 -16.89
C GLY A 118 42.14 7.39 -16.55
N SER A 119 40.86 7.04 -16.58
CA SER A 119 40.41 5.66 -16.44
C SER A 119 39.81 5.18 -17.75
N GLY A 120 39.71 3.87 -17.87
CA GLY A 120 38.91 3.21 -18.89
C GLY A 120 38.36 1.91 -18.36
N PHE A 121 37.65 1.18 -19.21
CA PHE A 121 37.21 -0.16 -18.90
C PHE A 121 37.33 -1.07 -20.13
N VAL A 122 37.55 -2.35 -19.86
CA VAL A 122 37.59 -3.39 -20.89
C VAL A 122 36.17 -3.59 -21.45
N TYR A 123 36.03 -3.44 -22.75
CA TYR A 123 34.76 -3.60 -23.46
C TYR A 123 34.47 -5.07 -23.77
N ASP A 124 35.49 -5.81 -24.21
CA ASP A 124 35.36 -7.22 -24.56
C ASP A 124 36.65 -8.03 -24.32
N ALA A 125 36.55 -9.35 -24.50
CA ALA A 125 37.66 -10.28 -24.33
C ALA A 125 38.72 -10.20 -25.44
N ALA A 126 38.49 -9.44 -26.52
CA ALA A 126 39.50 -9.18 -27.54
C ALA A 126 40.50 -8.10 -27.10
N GLY A 127 40.20 -7.40 -25.99
CA GLY A 127 41.08 -6.40 -25.39
C GLY A 127 40.76 -4.96 -25.83
N TYR A 128 39.58 -4.72 -26.41
CA TYR A 128 39.15 -3.34 -26.67
C TYR A 128 38.85 -2.61 -25.35
N ILE A 129 39.34 -1.38 -25.22
CA ILE A 129 39.19 -0.55 -24.01
C ILE A 129 38.49 0.75 -24.40
N VAL A 130 37.52 1.16 -23.58
CA VAL A 130 36.81 2.43 -23.73
C VAL A 130 37.35 3.44 -22.73
N THR A 131 37.66 4.65 -23.21
CA THR A 131 38.05 5.80 -22.40
C THR A 131 37.51 7.08 -23.00
N ASN A 132 37.62 8.19 -22.27
CA ASN A 132 37.24 9.49 -22.81
C ASN A 132 38.26 9.95 -23.85
N TYR A 133 37.79 10.61 -24.91
CA TYR A 133 38.65 11.12 -25.98
C TYR A 133 39.76 12.05 -25.46
N HIS A 134 39.44 12.95 -24.52
CA HIS A 134 40.42 13.89 -23.93
C HIS A 134 41.56 13.19 -23.15
N VAL A 135 41.42 11.91 -22.80
CA VAL A 135 42.49 11.14 -22.14
C VAL A 135 43.58 10.75 -23.14
N VAL A 136 43.21 10.55 -24.41
CA VAL A 136 44.10 10.05 -25.47
C VAL A 136 44.25 11.03 -26.64
N GLU A 137 43.73 12.24 -26.50
CA GLU A 137 43.87 13.31 -27.50
C GLU A 137 45.36 13.63 -27.71
N ASP A 138 45.79 13.65 -28.99
CA ASP A 138 47.19 13.85 -29.41
C ASP A 138 48.21 12.92 -28.72
N ALA A 139 47.77 11.75 -28.28
CA ALA A 139 48.62 10.74 -27.67
C ALA A 139 49.55 10.10 -28.71
N ILE A 140 50.84 10.14 -28.42
CA ILE A 140 51.87 9.41 -29.18
C ILE A 140 52.15 8.03 -28.60
N GLU A 141 51.78 7.83 -27.33
CA GLU A 141 51.96 6.58 -26.60
C GLU A 141 50.85 6.48 -25.55
N VAL A 142 50.25 5.30 -25.42
CA VAL A 142 49.22 5.01 -24.43
C VAL A 142 49.61 3.73 -23.69
N GLU A 143 49.68 3.83 -22.37
CA GLU A 143 49.94 2.72 -21.46
C GLU A 143 48.68 2.42 -20.66
N VAL A 144 48.33 1.14 -20.57
CA VAL A 144 47.18 0.63 -19.82
C VAL A 144 47.68 -0.22 -18.66
N PHE A 145 47.20 0.09 -17.46
CA PHE A 145 47.53 -0.63 -16.24
C PHE A 145 46.26 -1.30 -15.71
N PHE A 146 46.33 -2.63 -15.59
CA PHE A 146 45.30 -3.44 -14.95
C PHE A 146 45.54 -3.50 -13.43
N PRO A 147 44.50 -3.74 -12.63
CA PRO A 147 44.60 -3.85 -11.16
C PRO A 147 45.55 -4.96 -10.68
#